data_AF-A0A6J0VVZ1-F1
#
_entry.id   AF-A0A6J0VVZ1-F1
#
_cell.length_a   1.000
_cell.length_b   1.000
_cell.length_c   1.000
_cell.angle_alpha   90.00
_cell.angle_beta   90.00
_cell.angle_gamma   90.00
#
_symmetry.space_group_name_H-M   'P 1'
#
loop_
_entity.id
_entity.type
_entity.pdbx_description
1 polymer ?
#
loop_
_entity_poly.entity_id
_entity_poly.type
_entity_poly.pdbx_seq_one_letter_code
_entity_poly.pdbx_strand_id
1 'polypeptide(L)'
;MKGALLVLALLVTRELTFETCEVEACPVFYEMQTAVNFVLPRAALNETLDSVSATDEEKAAFGKIQDCFIEGGHQNRFNHLKFKILMIFSKDCTGYRISTLVNVIRGFISSLHSLVSSS
;
A
#
# COMPACT_ATOMS: atom_id res chain seq x y z
N MET A 1 37.34 1.26 -1.63
CA MET A 1 35.88 1.35 -1.45
C MET A 1 35.25 2.61 -2.07
N LYS A 2 35.76 3.13 -3.20
CA LYS A 2 35.19 4.34 -3.85
C LYS A 2 34.05 4.03 -4.83
N GLY A 3 34.08 2.85 -5.46
CA GLY A 3 33.05 2.43 -6.42
C GLY A 3 31.67 2.17 -5.79
N ALA A 4 31.62 1.56 -4.61
CA ALA A 4 30.34 1.27 -3.93
C ALA A 4 29.59 2.54 -3.52
N LEU A 5 30.30 3.58 -3.08
CA LEU A 5 29.71 4.89 -2.75
C LEU A 5 29.15 5.59 -4.00
N LEU A 6 29.81 5.45 -5.14
CA LEU A 6 29.35 6.03 -6.40
C LEU A 6 28.08 5.33 -6.90
N VAL A 7 28.01 4.00 -6.81
CA VAL A 7 26.81 3.23 -7.16
C VAL A 7 25.65 3.57 -6.23
N LEU A 8 25.89 3.69 -4.92
CA LEU A 8 24.88 4.14 -3.96
C LEU A 8 24.42 5.57 -4.24
N ALA A 9 25.33 6.49 -4.55
CA ALA A 9 24.97 7.86 -4.90
C ALA A 9 24.08 7.92 -6.16
N LEU A 10 24.44 7.19 -7.21
CA LEU A 10 23.68 7.10 -8.45
C LEU A 10 22.31 6.41 -8.28
N LEU A 11 22.19 5.45 -7.35
CA LEU A 11 20.91 4.86 -6.95
C LEU A 11 20.02 5.85 -6.19
N VAL A 12 20.59 6.61 -5.25
CA VAL A 12 19.86 7.61 -4.45
C VAL A 12 19.45 8.81 -5.30
N THR A 13 20.28 9.24 -6.25
CA THR A 13 19.96 10.31 -7.21
C THR A 13 19.08 9.83 -8.38
N ARG A 14 18.75 8.53 -8.43
CA ARG A 14 17.97 7.88 -9.50
C ARG A 14 18.61 7.96 -10.91
N GLU A 15 19.91 8.20 -11.00
CA GLU A 15 20.63 8.18 -12.28
C GLU A 15 20.99 6.76 -12.75
N LEU A 16 21.10 5.81 -11.81
CA LEU A 16 21.05 4.37 -12.09
C LEU A 16 19.65 3.86 -11.80
N THR A 17 18.69 4.15 -12.68
CA THR A 17 17.43 3.39 -12.72
C THR A 17 17.72 2.06 -13.40
N PHE A 18 17.76 0.99 -12.61
CA PHE A 18 17.55 -0.33 -13.17
C PHE A 18 16.14 -0.34 -13.79
N GLU A 19 16.01 -0.82 -15.03
CA GLU A 19 14.71 -1.28 -15.52
C GLU A 19 14.29 -2.44 -14.61
N THR A 20 13.62 -2.11 -13.51
CA THR A 20 12.78 -3.06 -12.82
C THR A 20 11.59 -3.25 -13.75
N CYS A 21 11.69 -4.19 -14.69
CA CYS A 21 10.63 -4.59 -15.62
C CYS A 21 9.28 -4.43 -14.94
N GLU A 22 8.48 -3.42 -15.29
CA GLU A 22 7.16 -3.07 -14.73
C GLU A 22 6.68 -4.04 -13.63
N VAL A 23 7.35 -4.01 -12.47
CA VAL A 23 7.15 -5.07 -11.48
C VAL A 23 5.84 -4.71 -10.85
N GLU A 24 4.80 -5.45 -11.24
CA GLU A 24 3.52 -5.50 -10.59
C GLU A 24 3.75 -5.32 -9.09
N ALA A 25 3.36 -4.14 -8.60
CA ALA A 25 3.94 -3.62 -7.40
C ALA A 25 3.72 -4.61 -6.25
N CYS A 26 4.78 -4.99 -5.53
CA CYS A 26 4.83 -6.00 -4.46
C CYS A 26 3.43 -6.52 -4.03
N PRO A 27 2.86 -7.54 -4.71
CA PRO A 27 1.45 -7.88 -4.57
C PRO A 27 1.05 -8.20 -3.13
N VAL A 28 1.91 -8.96 -2.45
CA VAL A 28 1.74 -9.30 -1.03
C VAL A 28 1.70 -8.06 -0.14
N PHE A 29 2.51 -7.04 -0.42
CA PHE A 29 2.46 -5.79 0.34
C PHE A 29 1.11 -5.08 0.19
N TYR A 30 0.54 -5.04 -1.01
CA TYR A 30 -0.76 -4.41 -1.22
C TYR A 30 -1.92 -5.24 -0.66
N GLU A 31 -1.85 -6.56 -0.74
CA GLU A 31 -2.82 -7.45 -0.10
C GLU A 31 -2.81 -7.28 1.42
N MET A 32 -1.63 -7.29 2.03
CA MET A 32 -1.46 -7.10 3.46
C MET A 32 -1.98 -5.71 3.88
N GLN A 33 -1.65 -4.66 3.12
CA GLN A 33 -2.13 -3.32 3.44
C GLN A 33 -3.64 -3.22 3.27
N THR A 34 -4.22 -3.92 2.30
CA THR A 34 -5.67 -4.01 2.11
C THR A 34 -6.31 -4.69 3.32
N ALA A 35 -5.77 -5.83 3.76
CA ALA A 35 -6.26 -6.55 4.93
C ALA A 35 -6.24 -5.70 6.21
N VAL A 36 -5.21 -4.88 6.40
CA VAL A 36 -5.11 -3.95 7.53
C VAL A 36 -6.07 -2.76 7.38
N ASN A 37 -6.00 -2.02 6.28
CA ASN A 37 -6.76 -0.77 6.09
C ASN A 37 -8.28 -1.00 6.07
N PHE A 38 -8.72 -2.09 5.43
CA PHE A 38 -10.13 -2.45 5.35
C PHE A 38 -10.59 -3.30 6.53
N VAL A 39 -9.69 -3.65 7.46
CA VAL A 39 -9.99 -4.49 8.62
C VAL A 39 -10.66 -5.80 8.16
N LEU A 40 -10.00 -6.51 7.24
CA LEU A 40 -10.44 -7.84 6.86
C LEU A 40 -10.31 -8.81 8.04
N PRO A 41 -11.03 -9.94 8.02
CA PRO A 41 -10.91 -10.94 9.07
C PRO A 41 -9.45 -11.33 9.33
N ARG A 42 -9.10 -11.57 10.60
CA ARG A 42 -7.73 -11.91 11.02
C ARG A 42 -7.16 -13.10 10.25
N ALA A 43 -8.00 -14.06 9.88
CA ALA A 43 -7.63 -15.20 9.04
C ALA A 43 -7.09 -14.77 7.67
N ALA A 44 -7.72 -13.79 7.00
CA ALA A 44 -7.26 -13.28 5.72
C ALA A 44 -5.94 -12.50 5.84
N LEU A 45 -5.78 -11.71 6.90
CA LEU A 45 -4.49 -11.04 7.18
C LEU A 45 -3.37 -12.07 7.41
N ASN A 46 -3.65 -13.10 8.21
CA ASN A 46 -2.67 -14.15 8.50
C ASN A 46 -2.34 -14.97 7.25
N GLU A 47 -3.32 -15.30 6.39
CA GLU A 47 -3.10 -16.00 5.12
C GLU A 47 -2.13 -15.23 4.21
N THR A 48 -2.31 -13.91 4.08
CA THR A 48 -1.37 -13.08 3.32
C THR A 48 0.03 -13.10 3.96
N LEU A 49 0.14 -13.07 5.29
CA LEU A 49 1.43 -13.11 5.98
C LEU A 49 2.10 -14.50 5.92
N ASP A 50 1.31 -15.57 5.88
CA ASP A 50 1.77 -16.94 5.68
C ASP A 50 2.40 -17.13 4.30
N SER A 51 1.90 -16.42 3.28
CA SER A 51 2.49 -16.46 1.93
C SER A 51 3.96 -16.02 1.88
N VAL A 52 4.40 -15.25 2.87
CA VAL A 52 5.79 -14.79 3.04
C VAL A 52 6.48 -15.42 4.25
N SER A 53 5.91 -16.51 4.78
CA SER A 53 6.45 -17.25 5.93
C SER A 53 6.68 -16.38 7.17
N ALA A 54 5.77 -15.44 7.43
CA ALA A 54 5.86 -14.55 8.58
C ALA A 54 5.80 -15.31 9.92
N THR A 55 6.58 -14.89 10.90
CA THR A 55 6.58 -15.49 12.24
C THR A 55 5.33 -15.11 13.04
N ASP A 56 5.08 -15.82 14.14
CA ASP A 56 3.95 -15.53 15.02
C ASP A 56 4.05 -14.12 15.63
N GLU A 57 5.27 -13.65 15.91
CA GLU A 57 5.52 -12.29 16.39
C GLU A 57 5.20 -11.23 15.32
N GLU A 58 5.55 -11.50 14.06
CA GLU A 58 5.25 -10.61 12.94
C GLU A 58 3.74 -10.53 12.68
N LYS A 59 3.04 -11.67 12.72
CA LYS A 59 1.56 -11.71 12.66
C LYS A 59 0.91 -10.96 13.81
N ALA A 60 1.45 -11.11 15.02
CA ALA A 60 0.97 -10.37 16.18
C ALA A 60 1.18 -8.86 16.01
N ALA A 61 2.31 -8.43 15.44
CA ALA A 61 2.60 -7.03 15.17
C ALA A 61 1.62 -6.43 14.14
N PHE A 62 1.42 -7.08 13.00
CA PHE A 62 0.44 -6.62 12.00
C PHE A 62 -0.99 -6.66 12.51
N GLY A 63 -1.25 -7.61 13.37
CA GLY A 63 -2.47 -7.68 14.14
C GLY A 63 -2.76 -6.43 14.98
N LYS A 64 -1.77 -5.97 15.75
CA LYS A 64 -1.89 -4.73 16.54
C LYS A 64 -2.11 -3.50 15.64
N ILE A 65 -1.48 -3.47 14.47
CA ILE A 65 -1.71 -2.39 13.50
C ILE A 65 -3.17 -2.41 13.04
N GLN A 66 -3.72 -3.59 12.71
CA GLN A 66 -5.14 -3.73 12.36
C GLN A 66 -6.05 -3.27 13.51
N ASP A 67 -5.71 -3.60 14.75
CA ASP A 67 -6.45 -3.17 15.95
C ASP A 67 -6.45 -1.63 16.07
N CYS A 68 -5.35 -0.93 15.77
CA CYS A 68 -5.32 0.53 15.73
C CYS A 68 -6.27 1.13 14.66
N PHE A 69 -6.47 0.47 13.51
CA PHE A 69 -7.46 0.91 12.52
C PHE A 69 -8.89 0.69 13.01
N ILE A 70 -9.14 -0.38 13.77
CA ILE A 70 -10.45 -0.63 14.42
C ILE A 70 -10.75 0.47 15.43
N GLU A 71 -9.82 0.71 16.38
CA GLU A 71 -9.94 1.69 17.46
C GLU A 71 -10.08 3.12 16.93
N GLY A 72 -9.35 3.45 15.86
CA GLY A 72 -9.39 4.78 15.23
C GLY A 72 -10.72 5.13 14.55
N GLY A 73 -11.63 4.18 14.38
CA GLY A 73 -12.97 4.43 13.85
C GLY A 73 -13.02 4.68 12.34
N HIS A 74 -14.23 4.69 11.76
CA HIS A 74 -14.42 4.66 10.32
C HIS A 74 -13.84 5.88 9.59
N GLN A 75 -13.95 7.08 10.16
CA GLN A 75 -13.45 8.31 9.54
C GLN A 75 -11.93 8.34 9.40
N ASN A 76 -11.20 7.87 10.42
CA ASN A 76 -9.74 7.82 10.37
C ASN A 76 -9.26 6.82 9.30
N ARG A 77 -9.93 5.66 9.21
CA ARG A 77 -9.65 4.65 8.17
C ARG A 77 -9.87 5.22 6.76
N PHE A 78 -10.98 5.92 6.54
CA PHE A 78 -11.27 6.57 5.26
C PHE A 78 -10.22 7.62 4.88
N ASN A 79 -9.85 8.48 5.83
CA ASN A 79 -8.81 9.50 5.61
C ASN A 79 -7.45 8.87 5.30
N HIS A 80 -7.09 7.80 6.00
CA HIS A 80 -5.86 7.06 5.76
C HIS A 80 -5.82 6.43 4.36
N LEU A 81 -6.93 5.80 3.94
CA LEU A 81 -7.05 5.24 2.60
C LEU A 81 -6.90 6.31 1.51
N LYS A 82 -7.52 7.48 1.71
CA LYS A 82 -7.38 8.62 0.79
C LYS A 82 -5.93 9.06 0.66
N PHE A 83 -5.20 9.20 1.77
CA PHE A 83 -3.79 9.57 1.77
C PHE A 83 -2.92 8.54 1.05
N LYS A 84 -3.12 7.23 1.33
CA LYS A 84 -2.39 6.15 0.66
C LYS A 84 -2.60 6.14 -0.85
N ILE A 85 -3.84 6.31 -1.31
CA ILE A 85 -4.13 6.42 -2.74
C ILE A 85 -3.36 7.61 -3.33
N LEU A 86 -3.40 8.79 -2.71
CA LEU A 86 -2.65 9.95 -3.23
C LEU A 86 -1.13 9.69 -3.33
N MET A 87 -0.54 8.96 -2.38
CA MET A 87 0.87 8.58 -2.45
C MET A 87 1.15 7.60 -3.59
N ILE A 88 0.38 6.52 -3.71
CA ILE A 88 0.55 5.48 -4.74
C ILE A 88 0.44 6.08 -6.15
N PHE A 89 -0.45 7.06 -6.34
CA PHE A 89 -0.67 7.72 -7.63
C PHE A 89 0.12 9.02 -7.82
N SER A 90 1.03 9.33 -6.89
CA SER A 90 1.94 10.46 -7.08
C SER A 90 2.83 10.23 -8.31
N LYS A 91 3.34 11.32 -8.89
CA LYS A 91 4.27 11.24 -10.03
C LYS A 91 5.50 10.40 -9.70
N ASP A 92 5.90 10.38 -8.43
CA ASP A 92 7.05 9.62 -7.93
C ASP A 92 6.81 8.11 -7.85
N CYS A 93 5.56 7.65 -7.79
CA CYS A 93 5.19 6.23 -7.68
C CYS A 93 4.48 5.69 -8.94
N THR A 94 4.34 6.50 -9.98
CA THR A 94 3.52 6.23 -11.18
C THR A 94 3.96 5.00 -11.99
N GLY A 95 5.19 4.51 -11.85
CA GLY A 95 5.69 3.28 -12.51
C GLY A 95 5.32 1.96 -11.81
N TYR A 96 4.69 2.00 -10.63
CA TYR A 96 4.38 0.82 -9.80
C TYR A 96 2.86 0.63 -9.60
N ARG A 97 2.08 0.71 -10.69
CA ARG A 97 0.61 0.63 -10.64
C ARG A 97 0.15 -0.83 -10.73
N ILE A 98 -0.65 -1.30 -9.78
CA ILE A 98 -1.44 -2.54 -9.96
C ILE A 98 -2.80 -2.18 -10.57
N SER A 99 -3.20 -2.88 -11.63
CA SER A 99 -4.50 -2.73 -12.32
C SER A 99 -5.71 -2.89 -11.38
N THR A 100 -5.59 -3.73 -10.35
CA THR A 100 -6.63 -3.99 -9.34
C THR A 100 -6.99 -2.75 -8.50
N LEU A 101 -6.02 -1.91 -8.16
CA LEU A 101 -6.25 -0.65 -7.43
C LEU A 101 -7.00 0.40 -8.27
N VAL A 102 -6.80 0.38 -9.60
CA VAL A 102 -7.50 1.29 -10.53
C VAL A 102 -9.01 1.07 -10.51
N ASN A 103 -9.47 -0.18 -10.36
CA ASN A 103 -10.89 -0.50 -10.29
C ASN A 103 -11.52 -0.07 -8.97
N VAL A 104 -10.81 -0.22 -7.85
CA VAL A 104 -11.23 0.30 -6.53
C VAL A 104 -11.40 1.82 -6.60
N ILE A 105 -10.48 2.52 -7.29
CA ILE A 105 -10.52 3.98 -7.47
C ILE A 105 -11.70 4.45 -8.30
N ARG A 106 -12.11 3.73 -9.35
CA ARG A 106 -13.31 4.09 -10.11
C ARG A 106 -14.53 4.15 -9.19
N GLY A 107 -14.66 3.19 -8.26
CA GLY A 107 -15.70 3.21 -7.23
C GLY A 107 -15.58 4.40 -6.27
N PHE A 108 -14.38 4.65 -5.73
CA PHE A 108 -14.15 5.76 -4.79
C PHE A 108 -14.34 7.15 -5.41
N ILE A 109 -13.91 7.37 -6.67
CA ILE A 109 -14.12 8.64 -7.39
C ILE A 109 -15.62 8.87 -7.63
N SER A 110 -16.37 7.83 -8.02
CA SER A 110 -17.82 7.93 -8.17
C SER A 110 -18.53 8.28 -6.85
N SER A 111 -18.10 7.71 -5.72
CA SER A 111 -18.63 8.04 -4.40
C SER A 111 -18.29 9.47 -3.95
N LEU A 112 -17.07 9.95 -4.25
CA LEU A 112 -16.66 11.34 -3.99
C LEU A 112 -17.44 12.33 -4.87
N HIS A 113 -17.70 11.99 -6.12
CA HIS A 113 -18.54 12.79 -7.02
C HIS A 113 -20.00 12.87 -6.50
N SER A 114 -20.57 11.77 -5.98
CA SER A 114 -21.92 11.81 -5.38
C SER A 114 -22.00 12.66 -4.11
N LEU A 115 -20.93 12.72 -3.31
CA LEU A 115 -20.87 13.58 -2.12
C LEU A 115 -20.76 15.07 -2.48
N VAL A 116 -20.03 15.40 -3.56
CA VAL A 116 -19.89 16.77 -4.07
C VAL A 116 -21.16 17.25 -4.80
N SER A 117 -21.90 16.37 -5.48
CA SER A 117 -23.15 16.74 -6.16
C SER A 117 -24.40 16.79 -5.25
N SER A 118 -24.27 16.42 -3.97
CA SER A 118 -25.35 16.48 -2.97
C SER A 118 -25.21 17.65 -1.97
N SER A 119 -24.27 18.58 -2.22
CA SER A 119 -24.05 19.80 -1.44
C SER A 119 -24.52 21.04 -2.19
#